data_AF-A0AA40W7K9-F1
#
_entry.id   AF-A0AA40W7K9-F1
#
_cell.length_a   1.000
_cell.length_b   1.000
_cell.length_c   1.000
_cell.angle_alpha   90.00
_cell.angle_beta   90.00
_cell.angle_gamma   90.00
#
_symmetry.space_group_name_H-M   'P 1'
#
loop_
_entity.id
_entity.type
_entity.pdbx_description
1 polymer ?
#
loop_
_entity_poly.entity_id
_entity_poly.type
_entity_poly.pdbx_seq_one_letter_code
_entity_poly.pdbx_strand_id
1 'polypeptide(L)' 'VADLQALGTTPVVVNGTEGKLTLTGYDPATGKITYSYQQDGTAKNHTAGDDSVTDKFTVTVTDAANQVKS' A
#
# COMPACT_ATOMS: atom_id res chain seq x y z
N VAL A 1 3.64 5.16 14.75
CA VAL A 1 2.62 4.31 14.10
C VAL A 1 1.63 5.25 13.41
N ALA A 2 1.31 5.01 12.13
CA ALA A 2 0.30 5.80 11.43
C ALA A 2 -1.09 5.23 11.77
N ASP A 3 -2.03 6.08 12.18
CA ASP A 3 -3.40 5.64 12.48
C ASP A 3 -4.13 5.30 11.18
N LEU A 4 -4.50 4.03 11.02
CA LEU A 4 -5.27 3.55 9.86
C LEU A 4 -6.61 4.29 9.71
N GLN A 5 -7.20 4.70 10.84
CA GLN A 5 -8.42 5.50 10.89
C GLN A 5 -8.26 6.89 10.29
N ALA A 6 -7.03 7.43 10.26
CA ALA A 6 -6.75 8.75 9.72
C ALA A 6 -6.52 8.74 8.20
N LEU A 7 -6.46 7.58 7.54
CA LEU A 7 -6.08 7.49 6.12
C LEU A 7 -6.99 8.29 5.16
N GLY A 8 -8.25 8.50 5.55
CA GLY A 8 -9.21 9.31 4.78
C GLY A 8 -8.86 10.81 4.71
N THR A 9 -8.10 11.32 5.67
CA THR A 9 -7.70 12.74 5.76
C THR A 9 -6.19 12.93 5.73
N THR A 10 -5.44 11.90 6.14
CA THR A 10 -3.98 11.86 6.16
C THR A 10 -3.52 10.59 5.46
N PRO A 11 -3.40 10.61 4.12
CA PRO A 11 -2.95 9.45 3.36
C PRO A 11 -1.55 9.00 3.78
N VAL A 12 -1.28 7.70 3.72
CA VAL A 12 0.03 7.11 3.96
C VAL A 12 0.63 6.64 2.65
N VAL A 13 1.88 7.03 2.39
CA VAL A 13 2.62 6.62 1.19
C VAL A 13 3.63 5.54 1.56
N VAL A 14 3.57 4.41 0.85
CA VAL A 14 4.54 3.32 0.90
C VAL A 14 5.29 3.31 -0.43
N ASN A 15 6.60 3.56 -0.38
CA ASN A 15 7.43 3.55 -1.59
C ASN A 15 7.80 2.10 -1.92
N GLY A 16 7.51 1.69 -3.15
CA GLY A 16 7.98 0.46 -3.77
C GLY A 16 9.25 0.70 -4.57
N THR A 17 9.70 -0.36 -5.24
CA THR A 17 10.83 -0.32 -6.19
C THR A 17 10.42 0.26 -7.54
N GLU A 18 9.18 0.03 -7.96
CA GLU A 18 8.68 0.40 -9.28
C GLU A 18 7.71 1.59 -9.26
N GLY A 19 7.08 1.84 -8.11
CA GLY A 19 6.17 2.94 -7.89
C GLY A 19 5.81 3.15 -6.42
N LYS A 20 4.74 3.91 -6.17
CA LYS A 20 4.27 4.27 -4.84
C LYS A 20 2.85 3.78 -4.63
N LEU A 21 2.64 3.10 -3.52
CA LEU A 21 1.32 2.75 -3.01
C LEU A 21 0.87 3.84 -2.03
N THR A 22 -0.25 4.48 -2.30
CA THR A 22 -0.85 5.48 -1.40
C THR A 22 -2.12 4.90 -0.78
N LEU A 23 -2.13 4.73 0.53
CA LEU A 23 -3.29 4.31 1.30
C LEU A 23 -4.15 5.54 1.62
N THR A 24 -5.41 5.50 1.26
CA THR A 24 -6.34 6.65 1.33
C THR A 24 -7.58 6.39 2.18
N GLY A 25 -7.74 5.18 2.70
CA GLY A 25 -8.84 4.88 3.61
C GLY A 25 -8.75 3.50 4.21
N TYR A 26 -9.39 3.35 5.36
CA TYR A 26 -9.59 2.08 6.05
C TYR A 26 -11.04 2.03 6.55
N ASP A 27 -11.72 0.92 6.29
CA ASP A 27 -13.01 0.60 6.86
C ASP A 27 -12.82 -0.44 7.98
N PRO A 28 -12.97 -0.05 9.26
CA PRO A 28 -12.78 -0.96 10.39
C PRO A 28 -13.86 -2.04 10.50
N ALA A 29 -15.06 -1.83 9.93
CA ALA A 29 -16.14 -2.81 10.00
C ALA A 29 -15.86 -4.03 9.10
N THR A 30 -15.22 -3.81 7.96
CA THR A 30 -14.90 -4.86 6.98
C THR A 30 -13.42 -5.22 6.92
N GLY A 31 -12.55 -4.35 7.44
CA GLY A 31 -11.10 -4.45 7.29
C GLY A 31 -10.58 -3.98 5.93
N LYS A 32 -11.41 -3.36 5.09
CA LYS A 32 -11.04 -2.95 3.73
C LYS A 32 -10.11 -1.72 3.74
N ILE A 33 -9.03 -1.80 2.99
CA ILE A 33 -8.14 -0.67 2.71
C ILE A 33 -8.41 -0.15 1.30
N THR A 34 -8.53 1.16 1.14
CA THR A 34 -8.59 1.82 -0.16
C THR A 34 -7.22 2.42 -0.46
N TYR A 35 -6.74 2.21 -1.69
CA TYR A 35 -5.41 2.65 -2.10
C TYR A 35 -5.39 3.07 -3.58
N SER A 36 -4.39 3.86 -3.94
CA SER A 36 -3.97 4.10 -5.33
C SER A 36 -2.51 3.66 -5.51
N TYR A 37 -2.17 3.25 -6.72
CA TYR A 37 -0.78 2.96 -7.10
C TYR A 37 -0.39 3.84 -8.27
N GLN A 38 0.79 4.44 -8.18
CA GLN A 38 1.39 5.25 -9.25
C GLN A 38 2.78 4.71 -9.53
N GLN A 39 3.03 4.28 -10.77
CA GLN A 39 4.38 3.92 -11.21
C GLN A 39 5.27 5.16 -11.21
N ASP A 40 6.52 4.98 -10.76
CA ASP A 40 7.54 6.02 -10.77
C ASP A 40 8.47 5.92 -11.98
N GLY A 41 9.10 7.04 -12.33
CA GLY A 41 10.17 7.12 -13.32
C GLY A 41 9.69 7.03 -14.78
N THR A 42 10.60 6.62 -15.66
CA THR A 42 10.37 6.46 -17.10
C THR A 42 9.81 5.07 -17.45
N ALA A 43 9.59 4.81 -18.74
CA ALA A 43 9.24 3.47 -19.23
C ALA A 43 10.20 2.40 -18.67
N LYS A 44 9.63 1.30 -18.18
CA LYS A 44 10.37 0.17 -17.61
C LYS A 44 10.65 -0.87 -18.69
N ASN A 45 11.70 -1.68 -18.49
CA ASN A 45 12.07 -2.72 -19.43
C ASN A 45 11.30 -4.03 -19.16
N HIS A 46 10.53 -4.50 -20.13
CA HIS A 46 9.71 -5.71 -20.03
C HIS A 46 10.33 -6.96 -20.71
N THR A 47 11.59 -6.91 -21.16
CA THR A 47 12.18 -8.02 -21.93
C THR A 47 12.33 -9.34 -21.15
N ALA A 48 12.21 -9.32 -19.82
CA ALA A 48 12.31 -10.51 -18.97
C ALA A 48 10.95 -11.22 -18.72
N GLY A 49 9.87 -10.82 -19.42
CA GLY A 49 8.54 -11.43 -19.28
C GLY A 49 7.74 -10.88 -18.10
N ASP A 50 6.79 -11.65 -17.57
CA ASP A 50 5.79 -11.17 -16.60
C ASP A 50 6.41 -10.66 -15.29
N ASP A 51 7.54 -11.23 -14.86
CA ASP A 51 8.27 -10.83 -13.65
C ASP A 51 9.29 -9.68 -13.87
N SER A 52 9.30 -9.08 -15.07
CA SER A 52 10.27 -8.03 -15.43
C SER A 52 10.13 -6.74 -14.62
N VAL A 53 8.93 -6.45 -14.13
CA VAL A 53 8.60 -5.24 -13.37
C VAL A 53 7.59 -5.65 -12.31
N THR A 54 7.98 -5.64 -11.04
CA THR A 54 7.13 -6.12 -9.95
C THR A 54 7.35 -5.30 -8.68
N ASP A 55 6.26 -4.83 -8.08
CA ASP A 55 6.24 -4.34 -6.72
C ASP A 55 5.45 -5.30 -5.81
N LYS A 56 5.98 -5.56 -4.63
CA LYS A 56 5.32 -6.37 -3.59
C LYS A 56 5.24 -5.55 -2.31
N PHE A 57 4.02 -5.35 -1.82
CA PHE A 57 3.75 -4.62 -0.58
C PHE A 57 3.14 -5.58 0.44
N THR A 58 3.77 -5.70 1.60
CA THR A 58 3.19 -6.38 2.76
C THR A 58 2.46 -5.35 3.61
N VAL A 59 1.17 -5.55 3.81
CA VAL A 59 0.36 -4.69 4.69
C VAL A 59 -0.01 -5.49 5.92
N THR A 60 0.26 -4.94 7.09
CA THR A 60 -0.10 -5.55 8.38
C THR A 60 -0.94 -4.55 9.16
N VAL A 61 -2.13 -4.98 9.58
CA VAL A 61 -3.03 -4.16 10.38
C VAL A 61 -2.86 -4.55 11.84
N THR A 62 -2.51 -3.58 12.68
CA THR A 62 -2.44 -3.74 14.12
C THR A 62 -3.51 -2.87 14.75
N ASP A 63 -4.40 -3.46 15.55
CA ASP A 63 -5.42 -2.70 16.26
C ASP A 63 -4.84 -1.96 17.48
N ALA A 64 -5.64 -1.11 18.12
CA ALA A 64 -5.24 -0.35 19.30
C ALA A 64 -4.90 -1.23 20.53
N ALA A 65 -5.23 -2.53 20.48
CA ALA A 65 -4.91 -3.53 21.49
C ALA A 65 -3.68 -4.39 21.09
N ASN A 66 -2.91 -3.99 20.08
CA ASN A 66 -1.78 -4.74 19.50
C ASN A 66 -2.15 -6.10 18.90
N GLN A 67 -3.43 -6.35 18.59
CA GLN A 67 -3.82 -7.53 17.85
C GLN A 67 -3.45 -7.35 16.38
N VAL A 68 -2.67 -8.31 15.88
CA VAL A 68 -2.20 -8.33 14.50
C VAL A 68 -3.16 -9.19 13.68
N LYS A 69 -3.77 -8.59 12.66
CA LYS A 69 -4.45 -9.32 11.60
C LYS A 69 -3.55 -9.26 10.36
N SER A 70 -2.91 -10.38 10.07
CA SER A 70 -2.09 -10.62 8.88
C SER A 70 -2.95 -11.06 7.70
#